data_AF-A0AAU5ZL69-F1
#
_entry.id   AF-A0AAU5ZL69-F1
#
_cell.length_a   1.000
_cell.length_b   1.000
_cell.length_c   1.000
_cell.angle_alpha   90.00
_cell.angle_beta   90.00
_cell.angle_gamma   90.00
#
_symmetry.space_group_name_H-M   'P 1'
#
loop_
_entity.id
_entity.type
_entity.pdbx_description
1 polymer ?
#
loop_
_entity_poly.entity_id
_entity_poly.type
_entity_poly.pdbx_seq_one_letter_code
_entity_poly.pdbx_strand_id
1 'polypeptide(L)'
;MRNLIPPFVRPMMRLLGADDRGAFGVLVGMLLATGVLLGMAALTVDVGQLYQERAELQNGADAGSLAVAKSCLSGPACTPGTAATYANLNAKDGVSAVTLVCGRDIKGGLPGCPAFSGTMVDCPSAPATGTNYVDVHTATRTSGGSSLLPPAFARALTGNAGYQGSTVHACARAMWGPALQSSLSLAMTLSLCAWTQATGGTTPPTFGADVRIFVRDAPNAPTCAGLSAPGEFGWLTDSGGCRAAIDLTQSGAIGGSDPGKSITKPCQDVLTSYVASGAPIFIPIFDTTTGSGSGATYHLVGLAAFILTGYANMNPLKDAIPSPFTKSSCPNGGTTPSCIYGHFTQALVPVSTSVGTGTYFGAVAVKLAG
;
A
#
# COMPACT_ATOMS: atom_id res chain seq x y z
N MET A 1 -82.15 13.95 -89.60
CA MET A 1 -80.73 14.24 -89.89
C MET A 1 -80.14 15.04 -88.74
N ARG A 2 -78.86 14.79 -88.42
CA ARG A 2 -78.01 15.33 -87.34
C ARG A 2 -78.20 14.62 -85.99
N ASN A 3 -77.37 13.63 -85.67
CA ASN A 3 -75.91 13.63 -85.34
C ASN A 3 -75.74 13.65 -83.80
N LEU A 4 -75.31 12.53 -83.22
CA LEU A 4 -73.92 12.21 -82.81
C LEU A 4 -73.61 12.74 -81.40
N ILE A 5 -73.30 11.83 -80.46
CA ILE A 5 -72.08 11.77 -79.63
C ILE A 5 -72.25 10.69 -78.52
N PRO A 6 -71.18 9.94 -78.14
CA PRO A 6 -71.26 8.60 -77.56
C PRO A 6 -70.80 8.57 -76.07
N PRO A 7 -70.25 7.46 -75.52
CA PRO A 7 -70.52 6.94 -74.17
C PRO A 7 -69.65 7.60 -73.09
N PHE A 8 -69.57 7.01 -71.88
CA PHE A 8 -68.78 7.40 -70.70
C PHE A 8 -69.49 8.29 -69.69
N VAL A 9 -70.14 7.66 -68.69
CA VAL A 9 -69.88 7.90 -67.26
C VAL A 9 -70.40 6.67 -66.48
N ARG A 10 -69.50 5.73 -66.13
CA ARG A 10 -69.63 5.03 -64.84
C ARG A 10 -68.63 5.72 -63.92
N PRO A 11 -69.07 6.35 -62.82
CA PRO A 11 -68.13 6.99 -61.92
C PRO A 11 -67.30 5.89 -61.26
N MET A 12 -66.00 6.03 -61.45
CA MET A 12 -64.96 5.52 -60.59
C MET A 12 -65.24 6.02 -59.17
N MET A 13 -66.05 5.29 -58.41
CA MET A 13 -66.02 5.33 -56.95
C MET A 13 -65.24 4.11 -56.46
N ARG A 14 -63.93 4.11 -56.77
CA ARG A 14 -62.99 3.71 -55.73
C ARG A 14 -63.11 4.81 -54.68
N LEU A 15 -64.02 4.61 -53.74
CA LEU A 15 -63.89 5.21 -52.43
C LEU A 15 -62.48 4.82 -51.96
N LEU A 16 -61.58 5.80 -52.05
CA LEU A 16 -60.37 5.87 -51.26
C LEU A 16 -60.85 5.74 -49.80
N GLY A 17 -60.95 4.50 -49.33
CA GLY A 17 -60.82 4.23 -47.91
C GLY A 17 -59.40 4.69 -47.59
N ALA A 18 -59.28 5.90 -47.04
CA ALA A 18 -58.04 6.33 -46.44
C ALA A 18 -57.72 5.31 -45.34
N ASP A 19 -56.69 4.50 -45.60
CA ASP A 19 -56.30 3.40 -44.73
C ASP A 19 -55.47 3.99 -43.58
N ASP A 20 -56.16 4.66 -42.65
CA ASP A 20 -55.54 5.32 -41.47
C ASP A 20 -54.78 4.32 -40.58
N ARG A 21 -54.95 3.02 -40.82
CA ARG A 21 -54.21 1.92 -40.19
C ARG A 21 -52.69 2.11 -40.29
N GLY A 22 -52.19 2.73 -41.36
CA GLY A 22 -50.77 3.07 -41.49
C GLY A 22 -50.31 4.14 -40.50
N ALA A 23 -51.10 5.21 -40.34
CA ALA A 23 -50.80 6.31 -39.41
C ALA A 23 -50.89 5.85 -37.95
N PHE A 24 -51.89 5.03 -37.61
CA PHE A 24 -51.99 4.40 -36.29
C PHE A 24 -50.82 3.45 -36.01
N GLY A 25 -50.38 2.68 -37.00
CA GLY A 25 -49.21 1.81 -36.86
C GLY A 25 -47.93 2.58 -36.52
N VAL A 26 -47.71 3.75 -37.13
CA VAL A 26 -46.56 4.61 -36.83
C VAL A 26 -46.64 5.20 -35.41
N LEU A 27 -47.82 5.67 -34.99
CA LEU A 27 -48.00 6.22 -33.63
C LEU A 27 -47.79 5.16 -32.55
N VAL A 28 -48.37 3.97 -32.71
CA VAL A 28 -48.19 2.84 -31.79
C VAL A 28 -46.72 2.40 -31.80
N GLY A 29 -46.11 2.28 -32.97
CA GLY A 29 -44.69 1.95 -33.10
C GLY A 29 -43.79 2.96 -32.38
N MET A 30 -44.07 4.26 -32.51
CA MET A 30 -43.33 5.32 -31.83
C MET A 30 -43.53 5.28 -30.32
N LEU A 31 -44.76 5.10 -29.83
CA LEU A 31 -45.04 4.94 -28.40
C LEU A 31 -44.32 3.75 -27.78
N LEU A 32 -44.35 2.59 -28.45
CA LEU A 32 -43.66 1.39 -28.01
C LEU A 32 -42.14 1.58 -28.03
N ALA A 33 -41.58 2.15 -29.10
CA ALA A 33 -40.16 2.42 -29.21
C ALA A 33 -39.68 3.39 -28.11
N THR A 34 -40.41 4.48 -27.89
CA THR A 34 -40.08 5.48 -26.86
C THR A 34 -40.18 4.87 -25.46
N GLY A 35 -41.21 4.06 -25.19
CA GLY A 35 -41.39 3.36 -23.92
C GLY A 35 -40.24 2.39 -23.62
N VAL A 36 -39.80 1.61 -24.62
CA VAL A 36 -38.66 0.69 -24.47
C VAL A 36 -37.37 1.46 -24.23
N LEU A 37 -37.11 2.55 -24.97
CA LEU A 37 -35.90 3.37 -24.78
C LEU A 37 -35.86 4.02 -23.40
N LEU A 38 -36.99 4.54 -22.90
CA LEU A 38 -37.10 5.09 -21.55
C LEU A 38 -36.92 4.02 -20.48
N GLY A 39 -37.51 2.82 -20.67
CA GLY A 39 -37.33 1.69 -19.75
C GLY A 39 -35.87 1.24 -19.66
N MET A 40 -35.17 1.17 -20.80
CA MET A 40 -33.74 0.85 -20.83
C MET A 40 -32.89 1.96 -20.19
N ALA A 41 -33.21 3.24 -20.44
CA ALA A 41 -32.51 4.37 -19.82
C ALA A 41 -32.69 4.41 -18.29
N ALA A 42 -33.89 4.08 -17.79
CA ALA A 42 -34.13 3.95 -16.35
C ALA A 42 -33.26 2.86 -15.73
N LEU A 43 -33.19 1.69 -16.36
CA LEU A 43 -32.36 0.57 -15.89
C LEU A 43 -30.88 0.93 -15.89
N THR A 44 -30.37 1.57 -16.94
CA THR A 44 -28.95 1.95 -17.00
C THR A 44 -28.58 2.97 -15.94
N VAL A 45 -29.45 3.93 -15.62
CA VAL A 45 -29.23 4.90 -14.54
C VAL A 45 -29.24 4.20 -13.18
N ASP A 46 -30.23 3.37 -12.89
CA ASP A 46 -30.35 2.69 -11.60
C ASP A 46 -29.16 1.74 -11.36
N VAL A 47 -28.76 0.96 -12.38
CA VAL A 47 -27.58 0.10 -12.31
C VAL A 47 -26.31 0.95 -12.17
N GLY A 48 -26.20 2.05 -12.92
CA GLY A 48 -25.07 2.97 -12.85
C GLY A 48 -24.85 3.53 -11.44
N GLN A 49 -25.92 3.87 -10.72
CA GLN A 49 -25.84 4.31 -9.33
C GLN A 49 -25.30 3.23 -8.39
N LEU A 50 -25.72 1.97 -8.57
CA LEU A 50 -25.19 0.84 -7.78
C LEU A 50 -23.70 0.58 -8.04
N TYR A 51 -23.26 0.69 -9.30
CA TYR A 51 -21.84 0.57 -9.64
C TYR A 51 -21.01 1.72 -9.07
N GLN A 52 -21.54 2.94 -9.12
CA GLN A 52 -20.88 4.10 -8.52
C GLN A 52 -20.73 3.91 -7.01
N GLU A 53 -21.81 3.54 -6.30
CA GLU A 53 -21.73 3.26 -4.86
C GLU A 53 -20.68 2.19 -4.57
N ARG A 54 -20.69 1.09 -5.31
CA ARG A 54 -19.74 0.00 -5.08
C ARG A 54 -18.29 0.48 -5.22
N ALA A 55 -18.01 1.34 -6.19
CA ALA A 55 -16.68 1.91 -6.38
C ALA A 55 -16.28 2.81 -5.20
N GLU A 56 -17.20 3.64 -4.69
CA GLU A 56 -16.96 4.48 -3.51
C GLU A 56 -16.70 3.62 -2.25
N LEU A 57 -17.50 2.58 -2.04
CA LEU A 57 -17.31 1.63 -0.93
C LEU A 57 -16.00 0.85 -1.05
N GLN A 58 -15.59 0.46 -2.26
CA GLN A 58 -14.32 -0.22 -2.50
C GLN A 58 -13.14 0.71 -2.18
N ASN A 59 -13.15 1.95 -2.69
CA ASN A 59 -12.13 2.95 -2.36
C ASN A 59 -12.06 3.22 -0.85
N GLY A 60 -13.22 3.28 -0.18
CA GLY A 60 -13.31 3.42 1.26
C GLY A 60 -12.74 2.24 2.04
N ALA A 61 -12.98 1.01 1.58
CA ALA A 61 -12.41 -0.20 2.16
C ALA A 61 -10.88 -0.23 1.95
N ASP A 62 -10.38 0.11 0.76
CA ASP A 62 -8.95 0.16 0.44
C ASP A 62 -8.22 1.19 1.32
N ALA A 63 -8.76 2.41 1.40
CA ALA A 63 -8.21 3.45 2.25
C ALA A 63 -8.29 3.08 3.74
N GLY A 64 -9.41 2.49 4.18
CA GLY A 64 -9.61 2.04 5.55
C GLY A 64 -8.64 0.93 5.96
N SER A 65 -8.47 -0.08 5.12
CA SER A 65 -7.55 -1.20 5.38
C SER A 65 -6.09 -0.74 5.44
N LEU A 66 -5.68 0.14 4.52
CA LEU A 66 -4.34 0.74 4.55
C LEU A 66 -4.12 1.58 5.81
N ALA A 67 -5.10 2.36 6.23
CA ALA A 67 -5.02 3.18 7.45
C ALA A 67 -4.90 2.31 8.70
N VAL A 68 -5.72 1.27 8.83
CA VAL A 68 -5.63 0.34 9.97
C VAL A 68 -4.29 -0.39 9.97
N ALA A 69 -3.81 -0.87 8.81
CA ALA A 69 -2.49 -1.48 8.70
C ALA A 69 -1.38 -0.54 9.19
N LYS A 70 -1.40 0.75 8.77
CA LYS A 70 -0.43 1.76 9.25
C LYS A 70 -0.55 2.02 10.76
N SER A 71 -1.74 1.97 11.33
CA SER A 71 -1.93 2.12 12.79
C SER A 71 -1.31 0.97 13.58
N CYS A 72 -1.45 -0.27 13.08
CA CYS A 72 -0.83 -1.45 13.68
C CYS A 72 0.70 -1.39 13.70
N LEU A 73 1.29 -0.60 12.80
CA LEU A 73 2.75 -0.45 12.65
C LEU A 73 3.33 0.68 13.50
N SER A 74 2.64 1.80 13.61
CA SER A 74 3.15 3.02 14.25
C SER A 74 2.91 3.06 15.77
N GLY A 75 1.90 2.35 16.28
CA GLY A 75 1.52 2.38 17.69
C GLY A 75 1.79 1.07 18.45
N PRO A 76 1.66 1.09 19.79
CA PRO A 76 1.71 -0.13 20.61
C PRO A 76 0.50 -1.06 20.35
N ALA A 77 -0.59 -0.52 19.81
CA ALA A 77 -1.80 -1.26 19.46
C ALA A 77 -2.37 -0.80 18.12
N CYS A 78 -3.09 -1.69 17.43
CA CYS A 78 -3.88 -1.36 16.26
C CYS A 78 -5.07 -0.45 16.64
N THR A 79 -5.48 0.44 15.74
CA THR A 79 -6.67 1.28 15.91
C THR A 79 -7.71 1.01 14.80
N PRO A 80 -8.55 -0.04 14.91
CA PRO A 80 -9.51 -0.42 13.87
C PRO A 80 -10.50 0.69 13.50
N GLY A 81 -10.83 1.58 14.45
CA GLY A 81 -11.77 2.68 14.24
C GLY A 81 -11.35 3.69 13.17
N THR A 82 -10.07 3.76 12.79
CA THR A 82 -9.62 4.63 11.70
C THR A 82 -10.23 4.22 10.36
N ALA A 83 -10.62 2.95 10.18
CA ALA A 83 -11.28 2.48 8.97
C ALA A 83 -12.52 3.30 8.63
N ALA A 84 -13.36 3.63 9.62
CA ALA A 84 -14.59 4.40 9.40
C ALA A 84 -14.30 5.84 8.94
N THR A 85 -13.22 6.44 9.43
CA THR A 85 -12.83 7.81 9.04
C THR A 85 -12.46 7.83 7.56
N TYR A 86 -11.59 6.91 7.13
CA TYR A 86 -11.15 6.85 5.74
C TYR A 86 -12.24 6.34 4.79
N ALA A 87 -13.11 5.44 5.25
CA ALA A 87 -14.27 5.00 4.47
C ALA A 87 -15.25 6.15 4.20
N ASN A 88 -15.52 6.99 5.20
CA ASN A 88 -16.37 8.17 5.05
C ASN A 88 -15.74 9.22 4.12
N LEU A 89 -14.43 9.49 4.24
CA LEU A 89 -13.73 10.46 3.38
C LEU A 89 -13.68 10.05 1.89
N ASN A 90 -13.88 8.76 1.59
CA ASN A 90 -13.91 8.24 0.22
C ASN A 90 -15.34 7.99 -0.30
N ALA A 91 -16.37 8.30 0.51
CA ALA A 91 -17.76 8.34 0.07
C ALA A 91 -18.12 9.74 -0.41
N LYS A 92 -18.87 9.87 -1.51
CA LYS A 92 -19.22 11.17 -2.11
C LYS A 92 -20.06 12.04 -1.18
N ASP A 93 -20.92 11.43 -0.37
CA ASP A 93 -21.76 12.11 0.62
C ASP A 93 -21.12 12.16 2.02
N GLY A 94 -19.89 11.66 2.16
CA GLY A 94 -19.18 11.60 3.43
C GLY A 94 -19.66 10.50 4.36
N VAL A 95 -20.52 9.57 3.90
CA VAL A 95 -21.14 8.55 4.75
C VAL A 95 -20.99 7.17 4.13
N SER A 96 -20.39 6.25 4.88
CA SER A 96 -20.41 4.81 4.60
C SER A 96 -20.45 4.02 5.90
N ALA A 97 -20.88 2.77 5.85
CA ALA A 97 -20.77 1.86 6.98
C ALA A 97 -19.48 1.06 6.89
N VAL A 98 -18.76 0.93 8.00
CA VAL A 98 -17.76 -0.13 8.18
C VAL A 98 -18.43 -1.20 9.04
N THR A 99 -18.73 -2.34 8.44
CA THR A 99 -19.50 -3.42 9.09
C THR A 99 -18.62 -4.36 9.87
N LEU A 100 -17.37 -4.55 9.43
CA LEU A 100 -16.41 -5.42 10.07
C LEU A 100 -14.99 -4.94 9.78
N VAL A 101 -14.17 -4.91 10.83
CA VAL A 101 -12.71 -4.83 10.72
C VAL A 101 -12.16 -6.05 11.44
N CYS A 102 -11.46 -6.90 10.70
CA CYS A 102 -10.90 -8.14 11.24
C CYS A 102 -9.54 -8.40 10.62
N GLY A 103 -8.79 -9.37 11.13
CA GLY A 103 -7.55 -9.79 10.51
C GLY A 103 -6.66 -10.55 11.46
N ARG A 104 -5.36 -10.41 11.22
CA ARG A 104 -4.32 -10.97 12.08
C ARG A 104 -3.19 -9.97 12.18
N ASP A 105 -2.80 -9.68 13.41
CA ASP A 105 -1.58 -8.94 13.71
C ASP A 105 -0.82 -9.63 14.84
N ILE A 106 0.51 -9.48 14.82
CA ILE A 106 1.38 -10.07 15.85
C ILE A 106 1.15 -9.48 17.26
N LYS A 107 0.55 -8.30 17.37
CA LYS A 107 0.26 -7.62 18.64
C LYS A 107 -1.10 -8.03 19.22
N GLY A 108 -1.92 -8.79 18.48
CA GLY A 108 -3.26 -9.24 18.89
C GLY A 108 -4.30 -8.11 18.97
N GLY A 109 -4.10 -7.01 18.25
CA GLY A 109 -5.02 -5.86 18.22
C GLY A 109 -6.25 -6.03 17.32
N LEU A 110 -6.29 -7.05 16.47
CA LEU A 110 -7.39 -7.32 15.55
C LEU A 110 -8.14 -8.61 15.90
N PRO A 111 -9.50 -8.61 15.83
CA PRO A 111 -10.26 -9.84 15.93
C PRO A 111 -10.07 -10.69 14.66
N GLY A 112 -10.12 -12.02 14.81
CA GLY A 112 -10.00 -12.94 13.67
C GLY A 112 -11.14 -12.78 12.66
N CYS A 113 -10.82 -12.92 11.37
CA CYS A 113 -11.84 -12.85 10.32
C CYS A 113 -12.72 -14.11 10.23
N PRO A 114 -14.00 -13.96 9.85
CA PRO A 114 -14.87 -15.07 9.49
C PRO A 114 -14.26 -15.94 8.37
N ALA A 115 -14.70 -17.20 8.30
CA ALA A 115 -14.31 -18.08 7.21
C ALA A 115 -14.83 -17.53 5.87
N PHE A 116 -14.00 -17.65 4.83
CA PHE A 116 -14.39 -17.29 3.47
C PHE A 116 -15.60 -18.12 3.03
N SER A 117 -16.68 -17.43 2.63
CA SER A 117 -17.96 -18.05 2.26
C SER A 117 -18.12 -18.24 0.75
N GLY A 118 -17.23 -17.65 -0.06
CA GLY A 118 -17.28 -17.71 -1.52
C GLY A 118 -18.23 -16.69 -2.15
N THR A 119 -18.75 -15.75 -1.38
CA THR A 119 -19.66 -14.73 -1.89
C THR A 119 -18.90 -13.53 -2.46
N MET A 120 -19.55 -12.76 -3.34
CA MET A 120 -18.93 -11.58 -3.98
C MET A 120 -18.62 -10.42 -3.00
N VAL A 121 -19.01 -10.54 -1.74
CA VAL A 121 -18.82 -9.54 -0.68
C VAL A 121 -17.68 -9.92 0.27
N ASP A 122 -17.11 -11.11 0.11
CA ASP A 122 -15.98 -11.57 0.88
C ASP A 122 -14.69 -10.93 0.38
N CYS A 123 -13.79 -10.64 1.32
CA CYS A 123 -12.40 -10.36 0.97
C CYS A 123 -11.74 -11.60 0.34
N PRO A 124 -10.61 -11.44 -0.38
CA PRO A 124 -9.85 -12.57 -0.92
C PRO A 124 -9.57 -13.65 0.14
N SER A 125 -9.29 -14.88 -0.29
CA SER A 125 -8.92 -15.97 0.62
C SER A 125 -7.76 -15.55 1.53
N ALA A 126 -7.82 -15.91 2.81
CA ALA A 126 -6.85 -15.50 3.81
C ALA A 126 -5.40 -15.77 3.35
N PRO A 127 -4.45 -14.84 3.59
CA PRO A 127 -3.07 -15.04 3.18
C PRO A 127 -2.42 -16.21 3.94
N ALA A 128 -1.24 -16.63 3.49
CA ALA A 128 -0.48 -17.70 4.13
C ALA A 128 -0.34 -17.50 5.65
N THR A 129 -0.40 -18.61 6.40
CA THR A 129 -0.28 -18.63 7.85
C THR A 129 0.95 -17.83 8.30
N GLY A 130 0.77 -16.96 9.30
CA GLY A 130 1.85 -16.11 9.81
C GLY A 130 1.91 -14.71 9.19
N THR A 131 1.18 -14.46 8.09
CA THR A 131 1.07 -13.12 7.48
C THR A 131 0.22 -12.20 8.35
N ASN A 132 0.65 -10.94 8.49
CA ASN A 132 -0.19 -9.91 9.11
C ASN A 132 -1.07 -9.25 8.05
N TYR A 133 -2.36 -9.14 8.34
CA TYR A 133 -3.32 -8.54 7.43
C TYR A 133 -4.51 -7.96 8.19
N VAL A 134 -5.24 -7.08 7.51
CA VAL A 134 -6.51 -6.54 7.96
C VAL A 134 -7.49 -6.52 6.80
N ASP A 135 -8.71 -6.95 7.07
CA ASP A 135 -9.87 -6.85 6.19
C ASP A 135 -10.78 -5.76 6.72
N VAL A 136 -11.21 -4.91 5.81
CA VAL A 136 -12.21 -3.88 6.07
C VAL A 136 -13.39 -4.13 5.15
N HIS A 137 -14.53 -4.42 5.75
CA HIS A 137 -15.80 -4.56 5.06
C HIS A 137 -16.57 -3.26 5.16
N THR A 138 -16.96 -2.73 4.00
CA THR A 138 -17.80 -1.54 3.89
C THR A 138 -19.18 -1.92 3.36
N ALA A 139 -20.17 -1.10 3.71
CA ALA A 139 -21.52 -1.21 3.20
C ALA A 139 -22.15 0.16 2.98
N THR A 140 -23.15 0.20 2.11
CA THR A 140 -23.95 1.39 1.84
C THR A 140 -24.52 1.96 3.14
N ARG A 141 -24.38 3.28 3.28
CA ARG A 141 -25.13 4.05 4.27
C ARG A 141 -25.37 5.45 3.76
N THR A 142 -26.62 5.85 3.71
CA THR A 142 -26.99 7.21 3.29
C THR A 142 -26.89 8.19 4.45
N SER A 143 -26.77 9.47 4.13
CA SER A 143 -26.87 10.58 5.10
C SER A 143 -28.13 10.59 5.97
N GLY A 144 -29.23 9.96 5.51
CA GLY A 144 -30.45 9.74 6.28
C GLY A 144 -30.39 8.54 7.24
N GLY A 145 -29.26 7.84 7.32
CA GLY A 145 -29.06 6.65 8.16
C GLY A 145 -29.56 5.33 7.55
N SER A 146 -30.12 5.34 6.34
CA SER A 146 -30.59 4.13 5.66
C SER A 146 -29.41 3.33 5.09
N SER A 147 -29.45 2.00 5.17
CA SER A 147 -28.50 1.11 4.49
C SER A 147 -28.92 0.74 3.06
N LEU A 148 -30.06 1.26 2.60
CA LEU A 148 -30.63 0.94 1.29
C LEU A 148 -30.44 2.13 0.35
N LEU A 149 -29.86 1.87 -0.84
CA LEU A 149 -29.86 2.82 -1.94
C LEU A 149 -31.23 2.83 -2.62
N PRO A 150 -31.93 3.97 -2.62
CA PRO A 150 -33.16 4.11 -3.37
C PRO A 150 -32.87 4.11 -4.88
N PRO A 151 -33.46 3.21 -5.70
CA PRO A 151 -33.34 3.35 -7.14
C PRO A 151 -34.10 4.61 -7.59
N ALA A 152 -33.48 5.43 -8.43
CA ALA A 152 -34.04 6.71 -8.85
C ALA A 152 -35.27 6.54 -9.74
N PHE A 153 -35.25 5.57 -10.67
CA PHE A 153 -36.34 5.37 -11.62
C PHE A 153 -37.22 4.16 -11.28
N ALA A 154 -36.67 3.05 -10.77
CA ALA A 154 -37.51 1.91 -10.37
C ALA A 154 -38.50 2.26 -9.25
N ARG A 155 -38.15 3.20 -8.35
CA ARG A 155 -39.11 3.74 -7.37
C ARG A 155 -40.23 4.55 -8.02
N ALA A 156 -39.93 5.30 -9.08
CA ALA A 156 -40.93 6.09 -9.79
C ALA A 156 -41.91 5.20 -10.59
N LEU A 157 -41.45 4.06 -11.13
CA LEU A 157 -42.31 3.13 -11.87
C LEU A 157 -43.11 2.15 -10.98
N THR A 158 -42.50 1.59 -9.93
CA THR A 158 -43.09 0.48 -9.16
C THR A 158 -43.69 0.89 -7.81
N GLY A 159 -43.47 2.15 -7.40
CA GLY A 159 -43.90 2.68 -6.11
C GLY A 159 -43.10 2.09 -4.93
N ASN A 160 -43.19 2.73 -3.76
CA ASN A 160 -42.46 2.35 -2.55
C ASN A 160 -42.73 0.91 -2.04
N ALA A 161 -43.78 0.25 -2.54
CA ALA A 161 -44.13 -1.11 -2.15
C ALA A 161 -43.37 -2.20 -2.95
N GLY A 162 -42.86 -1.90 -4.14
CA GLY A 162 -42.27 -2.89 -5.06
C GLY A 162 -40.78 -3.11 -4.88
N TYR A 163 -40.01 -2.09 -4.49
CA TYR A 163 -38.56 -2.19 -4.33
C TYR A 163 -38.02 -1.15 -3.32
N GLN A 164 -37.56 -1.62 -2.16
CA GLN A 164 -37.07 -0.76 -1.07
C GLN A 164 -35.62 -0.28 -1.28
N GLY A 165 -34.93 -0.80 -2.30
CA GLY A 165 -33.52 -0.53 -2.56
C GLY A 165 -32.63 -1.73 -2.25
N SER A 166 -31.33 -1.58 -2.45
CA SER A 166 -30.32 -2.60 -2.14
C SER A 166 -29.20 -2.02 -1.28
N THR A 167 -28.66 -2.87 -0.41
CA THR A 167 -27.40 -2.59 0.29
C THR A 167 -26.27 -3.08 -0.60
N VAL A 168 -25.31 -2.22 -0.91
CA VAL A 168 -24.07 -2.62 -1.58
C VAL A 168 -23.03 -2.91 -0.52
N HIS A 169 -22.19 -3.91 -0.77
CA HIS A 169 -21.08 -4.28 0.09
C HIS A 169 -19.78 -4.28 -0.72
N ALA A 170 -18.68 -3.93 -0.06
CA ALA A 170 -17.33 -4.08 -0.60
C ALA A 170 -16.38 -4.54 0.50
N CYS A 171 -15.26 -5.12 0.09
CA CYS A 171 -14.22 -5.58 1.00
C CYS A 171 -12.85 -5.28 0.41
N ALA A 172 -11.93 -4.88 1.28
CA ALA A 172 -10.54 -4.72 0.93
C ALA A 172 -9.64 -5.29 2.01
N ARG A 173 -8.53 -5.88 1.59
CA ARG A 173 -7.49 -6.37 2.48
C ARG A 173 -6.23 -5.55 2.31
N ALA A 174 -5.60 -5.20 3.41
CA ALA A 174 -4.21 -4.76 3.43
C ALA A 174 -3.35 -5.79 4.17
N MET A 175 -2.18 -6.09 3.64
CA MET A 175 -1.20 -6.96 4.28
C MET A 175 0.11 -6.24 4.51
N TRP A 176 0.84 -6.64 5.55
CA TRP A 176 2.13 -6.03 5.89
C TRP A 176 3.12 -7.01 6.47
N GLY A 177 4.39 -6.67 6.33
CA GLY A 177 5.50 -7.50 6.76
C GLY A 177 6.85 -6.88 6.36
N PRO A 178 7.95 -7.64 6.50
CA PRO A 178 9.28 -7.21 6.09
C PRO A 178 9.30 -6.65 4.67
N ALA A 179 9.92 -5.49 4.47
CA ALA A 179 10.10 -4.93 3.15
C ALA A 179 11.16 -5.69 2.35
N LEU A 180 10.85 -6.04 1.10
CA LEU A 180 11.81 -6.67 0.19
C LEU A 180 12.51 -5.68 -0.73
N GLN A 181 11.90 -4.53 -0.98
CA GLN A 181 12.39 -3.53 -1.93
C GLN A 181 12.46 -2.15 -1.30
N SER A 182 13.50 -1.38 -1.62
CA SER A 182 13.67 0.02 -1.22
C SER A 182 14.59 0.76 -2.19
N SER A 183 14.19 1.94 -2.66
CA SER A 183 15.03 2.82 -3.49
C SER A 183 15.79 3.89 -2.70
N LEU A 184 15.56 3.96 -1.38
CA LEU A 184 16.07 5.02 -0.48
C LEU A 184 16.91 4.44 0.66
N SER A 185 17.33 3.19 0.55
CA SER A 185 18.24 2.59 1.54
C SER A 185 19.59 3.28 1.50
N LEU A 186 20.26 3.36 2.65
CA LEU A 186 21.67 3.72 2.66
C LEU A 186 22.48 2.64 1.94
N ALA A 187 23.51 3.08 1.21
CA ALA A 187 24.46 2.16 0.61
C ALA A 187 25.30 1.42 1.67
N MET A 188 25.37 1.93 2.90
CA MET A 188 26.04 1.27 4.02
C MET A 188 25.18 0.11 4.56
N THR A 189 25.78 -1.07 4.65
CA THR A 189 25.17 -2.32 5.13
C THR A 189 25.58 -2.60 6.57
N LEU A 190 24.84 -3.52 7.20
CA LEU A 190 25.07 -3.97 8.56
C LEU A 190 25.00 -5.50 8.62
N SER A 191 25.91 -6.14 9.34
CA SER A 191 25.84 -7.59 9.52
C SER A 191 24.66 -7.97 10.42
N LEU A 192 24.06 -9.13 10.14
CA LEU A 192 22.99 -9.71 10.94
C LEU A 192 23.40 -9.87 12.42
N CYS A 193 24.67 -10.20 12.66
CA CYS A 193 25.23 -10.32 14.00
C CYS A 193 25.24 -8.96 14.74
N ALA A 194 25.70 -7.89 14.09
CA ALA A 194 25.73 -6.56 14.70
C ALA A 194 24.31 -6.05 15.00
N TRP A 195 23.35 -6.31 14.10
CA TRP A 195 21.94 -6.03 14.36
C TRP A 195 21.41 -6.83 15.56
N THR A 196 21.68 -8.14 15.62
CA THR A 196 21.21 -9.03 16.70
C THR A 196 21.74 -8.60 18.06
N GLN A 197 23.01 -8.19 18.15
CA GLN A 197 23.59 -7.68 19.38
C GLN A 197 22.97 -6.34 19.80
N ALA A 198 22.70 -5.46 18.83
CA ALA A 198 22.09 -4.16 19.10
C ALA A 198 20.62 -4.26 19.55
N THR A 199 19.88 -5.27 19.08
CA THR A 199 18.46 -5.48 19.43
C THR A 199 18.23 -6.53 20.52
N GLY A 200 19.29 -7.19 20.99
CA GLY A 200 19.25 -8.25 22.00
C GLY A 200 18.79 -9.62 21.47
N GLY A 201 18.55 -9.76 20.17
CA GLY A 201 18.19 -11.03 19.52
C GLY A 201 16.86 -11.64 19.96
N THR A 202 15.95 -10.84 20.52
CA THR A 202 14.61 -11.27 20.94
C THR A 202 13.64 -11.35 19.76
N THR A 203 12.59 -12.15 19.90
CA THR A 203 11.47 -12.22 18.95
C THR A 203 10.16 -11.89 19.68
N PRO A 204 9.53 -10.72 19.44
CA PRO A 204 9.96 -9.65 18.53
C PRO A 204 11.22 -8.89 19.02
N PRO A 205 11.97 -8.24 18.11
CA PRO A 205 13.15 -7.46 18.47
C PRO A 205 12.78 -6.23 19.30
N THR A 206 13.68 -5.85 20.21
CA THR A 206 13.52 -4.64 21.03
C THR A 206 13.98 -3.42 20.22
N PHE A 207 13.08 -2.45 20.06
CA PHE A 207 13.34 -1.18 19.34
C PHE A 207 13.43 -0.01 20.32
N GLY A 208 14.06 1.09 19.87
CA GLY A 208 14.11 2.37 20.61
C GLY A 208 15.25 2.52 21.61
N ALA A 209 16.07 1.48 21.83
CA ALA A 209 17.28 1.61 22.63
C ALA A 209 18.40 2.26 21.82
N ASP A 210 19.02 3.31 22.37
CA ASP A 210 20.17 3.95 21.74
C ASP A 210 21.38 3.02 21.73
N VAL A 211 21.93 2.82 20.53
CA VAL A 211 23.03 1.92 20.24
C VAL A 211 24.12 2.65 19.46
N ARG A 212 25.33 2.13 19.61
CA ARG A 212 26.47 2.47 18.77
C ARG A 212 26.73 1.30 17.82
N ILE A 213 26.86 1.61 16.54
CA ILE A 213 27.19 0.64 15.50
C ILE A 213 28.54 1.00 14.91
N PHE A 214 29.44 0.01 14.84
CA PHE A 214 30.68 0.12 14.11
C PHE A 214 30.41 -0.18 12.63
N VAL A 215 30.76 0.76 11.76
CA VAL A 215 30.65 0.61 10.30
C VAL A 215 31.88 -0.09 9.71
N ARG A 216 32.98 -0.10 10.47
CA ARG A 216 34.23 -0.81 10.15
C ARG A 216 34.50 -1.83 11.25
N ASP A 217 35.06 -2.97 10.88
CA ASP A 217 35.76 -3.83 11.82
C ASP A 217 36.90 -3.07 12.49
N ALA A 218 36.62 -2.63 13.72
CA ALA A 218 37.63 -2.22 14.66
C ALA A 218 38.18 -3.49 15.34
N PRO A 219 39.45 -3.50 15.77
CA PRO A 219 39.97 -4.55 16.66
C PRO A 219 39.14 -4.77 17.94
N ASN A 220 38.31 -3.78 18.30
CA ASN A 220 37.41 -3.78 19.45
C ASN A 220 35.92 -3.78 19.07
N ALA A 221 35.59 -3.96 17.78
CA ALA A 221 34.20 -4.21 17.37
C ALA A 221 33.82 -5.60 17.91
N PRO A 222 32.56 -5.80 18.34
CA PRO A 222 32.12 -7.13 18.73
C PRO A 222 32.46 -8.11 17.61
N THR A 223 33.24 -9.14 17.93
CA THR A 223 33.73 -10.10 16.93
C THR A 223 32.54 -10.91 16.42
N CYS A 224 31.88 -10.42 15.39
CA CYS A 224 31.00 -11.20 14.54
C CYS A 224 31.90 -12.11 13.70
N ALA A 225 32.37 -13.20 14.31
CA ALA A 225 33.35 -14.11 13.72
C ALA A 225 32.92 -14.51 12.30
N GLY A 226 33.69 -14.06 11.30
CA GLY A 226 33.50 -14.42 9.89
C GLY A 226 32.57 -13.54 9.04
N LEU A 227 31.96 -12.47 9.59
CA LEU A 227 31.02 -11.58 8.84
C LEU A 227 31.56 -10.16 8.64
N SER A 228 32.87 -10.05 8.75
CA SER A 228 33.61 -8.86 9.07
C SER A 228 35.04 -9.13 8.58
N ALA A 229 35.32 -8.85 7.29
CA ALA A 229 36.65 -9.06 6.74
C ALA A 229 37.52 -7.79 6.91
N PRO A 230 38.83 -7.93 7.22
CA PRO A 230 39.73 -6.78 7.34
C PRO A 230 39.72 -5.91 6.07
N GLY A 231 39.40 -4.62 6.22
CA GLY A 231 39.33 -3.66 5.10
C GLY A 231 37.93 -3.47 4.50
N GLU A 232 36.91 -4.11 5.05
CA GLU A 232 35.52 -3.88 4.67
C GLU A 232 34.93 -2.65 5.35
N PHE A 233 34.20 -1.86 4.56
CA PHE A 233 33.48 -0.68 5.00
C PHE A 233 31.96 -0.85 4.92
N GLY A 234 31.50 -2.00 4.41
CA GLY A 234 30.08 -2.32 4.31
C GLY A 234 29.33 -1.50 3.26
N TRP A 235 29.98 -0.90 2.27
CA TRP A 235 29.28 -0.09 1.27
C TRP A 235 28.87 -0.92 0.07
N LEU A 236 27.61 -0.86 -0.31
CA LEU A 236 27.07 -1.28 -1.61
C LEU A 236 27.48 -0.27 -2.69
N THR A 237 27.28 -0.67 -3.95
CA THR A 237 27.36 0.27 -5.07
C THR A 237 26.34 1.40 -4.90
N ASP A 238 26.82 2.64 -4.73
CA ASP A 238 25.99 3.85 -4.56
C ASP A 238 25.33 4.23 -5.90
N SER A 239 24.02 4.47 -5.89
CA SER A 239 23.27 5.05 -7.01
C SER A 239 23.30 6.58 -7.02
N GLY A 240 23.96 7.19 -6.03
CA GLY A 240 24.17 8.62 -5.85
C GLY A 240 23.65 9.10 -4.50
N GLY A 241 24.46 9.85 -3.76
CA GLY A 241 24.04 10.48 -2.51
C GLY A 241 23.96 9.51 -1.34
N CYS A 242 24.84 8.51 -1.27
CA CYS A 242 24.87 7.51 -0.20
C CYS A 242 23.69 6.54 -0.20
N ARG A 243 23.07 6.30 -1.36
CA ARG A 243 21.86 5.50 -1.49
C ARG A 243 22.10 4.26 -2.32
N ALA A 244 21.43 3.18 -1.98
CA ALA A 244 21.40 1.98 -2.78
C ALA A 244 19.96 1.56 -3.02
N ALA A 245 19.66 1.18 -4.25
CA ALA A 245 18.43 0.48 -4.57
C ALA A 245 18.60 -0.98 -4.17
N ILE A 246 17.71 -1.46 -3.30
CA ILE A 246 17.72 -2.82 -2.78
C ILE A 246 16.49 -3.52 -3.33
N ASP A 247 16.73 -4.72 -3.88
CA ASP A 247 15.69 -5.62 -4.33
C ASP A 247 16.03 -7.04 -3.89
N LEU A 248 15.46 -7.47 -2.76
CA LEU A 248 15.63 -8.80 -2.19
C LEU A 248 14.78 -9.87 -2.90
N THR A 249 13.99 -9.50 -3.91
CA THR A 249 13.28 -10.48 -4.74
C THR A 249 14.23 -11.16 -5.73
N GLN A 250 15.35 -10.52 -6.02
CA GLN A 250 16.41 -11.06 -6.87
C GLN A 250 17.41 -11.79 -5.96
N SER A 251 17.54 -13.11 -6.15
CA SER A 251 18.54 -13.90 -5.43
C SER A 251 19.93 -13.46 -5.88
N GLY A 252 20.75 -12.91 -4.98
CA GLY A 252 22.13 -12.57 -5.30
C GLY A 252 22.85 -11.75 -4.24
N ALA A 253 24.17 -11.86 -4.24
CA ALA A 253 25.02 -10.95 -3.48
C ALA A 253 25.12 -9.61 -4.24
N ILE A 254 24.94 -8.50 -3.54
CA ILE A 254 25.08 -7.17 -4.14
C ILE A 254 26.55 -6.75 -4.05
N GLY A 255 27.08 -6.26 -5.17
CA GLY A 255 28.44 -5.75 -5.27
C GLY A 255 28.66 -4.53 -4.37
N GLY A 256 29.72 -4.59 -3.58
CA GLY A 256 30.19 -3.49 -2.77
C GLY A 256 30.88 -2.42 -3.62
N SER A 257 30.84 -1.17 -3.16
CA SER A 257 31.77 -0.13 -3.63
C SER A 257 32.71 0.22 -2.50
N ASP A 258 33.92 0.67 -2.83
CA ASP A 258 34.85 1.16 -1.81
C ASP A 258 34.92 2.70 -1.85
N PRO A 259 34.00 3.42 -1.17
CA PRO A 259 34.33 4.72 -0.67
C PRO A 259 34.89 4.48 0.74
N GLY A 260 36.21 4.51 0.89
CA GLY A 260 36.87 4.34 2.19
C GLY A 260 36.46 5.41 3.24
N LYS A 261 37.41 5.97 4.00
CA LYS A 261 37.05 6.99 5.02
C LYS A 261 36.39 8.25 4.45
N SER A 262 36.60 8.53 3.17
CA SER A 262 36.16 9.77 2.52
C SER A 262 34.81 9.59 1.84
N ILE A 263 33.77 10.18 2.41
CA ILE A 263 32.43 10.21 1.82
C ILE A 263 32.23 11.45 0.95
N THR A 264 31.48 11.29 -0.14
CA THR A 264 31.20 12.38 -1.08
C THR A 264 30.35 13.48 -0.44
N LYS A 265 30.46 14.73 -0.91
CA LYS A 265 29.65 15.86 -0.39
C LYS A 265 28.14 15.58 -0.41
N PRO A 266 27.55 14.96 -1.46
CA PRO A 266 26.16 14.54 -1.43
C PRO A 266 25.82 13.57 -0.29
N CYS A 267 26.70 12.61 0.00
CA CYS A 267 26.48 11.70 1.14
C CYS A 267 26.50 12.45 2.49
N GLN A 268 27.42 13.41 2.63
CA GLN A 268 27.51 14.25 3.83
C GLN A 268 26.20 15.02 4.08
N ASP A 269 25.63 15.59 3.02
CA ASP A 269 24.38 16.36 3.09
C ASP A 269 23.19 15.47 3.45
N VAL A 270 23.17 14.23 2.93
CA VAL A 270 22.13 13.25 3.26
C VAL A 270 22.22 12.81 4.73
N LEU A 271 23.42 12.48 5.23
CA LEU A 271 23.61 12.05 6.62
C LEU A 271 23.29 13.17 7.62
N THR A 272 23.74 14.40 7.35
CA THR A 272 23.43 15.56 8.20
C THR A 272 21.93 15.87 8.21
N SER A 273 21.26 15.74 7.07
CA SER A 273 19.80 15.89 6.97
C SER A 273 19.05 14.84 7.78
N TYR A 274 19.49 13.57 7.77
CA TYR A 274 18.87 12.53 8.59
C TYR A 274 19.04 12.77 10.09
N VAL A 275 20.24 13.18 10.53
CA VAL A 275 20.47 13.56 11.95
C VAL A 275 19.59 14.73 12.36
N ALA A 276 19.44 15.75 11.49
CA ALA A 276 18.64 16.93 11.80
C ALA A 276 17.13 16.65 11.81
N SER A 277 16.64 15.81 10.89
CA SER A 277 15.22 15.50 10.74
C SER A 277 14.72 14.41 11.69
N GLY A 278 15.60 13.52 12.16
CA GLY A 278 15.22 12.31 12.88
C GLY A 278 14.38 11.35 12.03
N ALA A 279 14.40 11.49 10.69
CA ALA A 279 13.66 10.63 9.79
C ALA A 279 14.27 9.22 9.77
N PRO A 280 13.43 8.17 9.64
CA PRO A 280 13.94 6.80 9.55
C PRO A 280 14.72 6.58 8.27
N ILE A 281 15.88 5.95 8.42
CA ILE A 281 16.72 5.45 7.34
C ILE A 281 16.60 3.92 7.27
N PHE A 282 16.87 3.37 6.08
CA PHE A 282 16.88 1.93 5.87
C PHE A 282 18.29 1.44 5.62
N ILE A 283 18.74 0.49 6.44
CA ILE A 283 20.08 -0.11 6.38
C ILE A 283 19.92 -1.56 5.91
N PRO A 284 20.55 -1.96 4.79
CA PRO A 284 20.53 -3.35 4.35
C PRO A 284 21.27 -4.26 5.33
N ILE A 285 20.65 -5.38 5.69
CA ILE A 285 21.21 -6.39 6.56
C ILE A 285 21.78 -7.52 5.71
N PHE A 286 23.03 -7.91 5.94
CA PHE A 286 23.65 -9.06 5.29
C PHE A 286 23.96 -10.18 6.28
N ASP A 287 23.93 -11.43 5.82
CA ASP A 287 24.28 -12.60 6.63
C ASP A 287 25.65 -13.19 6.29
N THR A 288 26.18 -12.93 5.09
CA THR A 288 27.44 -13.46 4.58
C THR A 288 28.10 -12.45 3.64
N THR A 289 29.43 -12.47 3.62
CA THR A 289 30.25 -11.67 2.70
C THR A 289 31.20 -12.57 1.92
N THR A 290 31.52 -12.19 0.69
CA THR A 290 32.57 -12.85 -0.10
C THR A 290 33.46 -11.80 -0.76
N GLY A 291 34.76 -12.08 -0.90
CA GLY A 291 35.73 -11.11 -1.41
C GLY A 291 36.27 -10.17 -0.33
N SER A 292 36.93 -9.09 -0.76
CA SER A 292 37.43 -8.02 0.12
C SER A 292 37.61 -6.72 -0.66
N GLY A 293 37.62 -5.58 0.03
CA GLY A 293 37.77 -4.25 -0.59
C GLY A 293 36.67 -3.95 -1.62
N SER A 294 37.04 -3.36 -2.76
CA SER A 294 36.11 -3.02 -3.84
C SER A 294 35.49 -4.23 -4.57
N GLY A 295 35.98 -5.44 -4.30
CA GLY A 295 35.44 -6.69 -4.86
C GLY A 295 34.56 -7.47 -3.89
N ALA A 296 34.25 -6.90 -2.72
CA ALA A 296 33.38 -7.55 -1.75
C ALA A 296 31.94 -7.62 -2.27
N THR A 297 31.24 -8.72 -1.99
CA THR A 297 29.81 -8.86 -2.27
C THR A 297 29.09 -9.30 -1.00
N TYR A 298 27.88 -8.77 -0.81
CA TYR A 298 27.08 -8.97 0.40
C TYR A 298 25.80 -9.73 0.07
N HIS A 299 25.56 -10.87 0.72
CA HIS A 299 24.26 -11.54 0.62
C HIS A 299 23.28 -10.87 1.58
N LEU A 300 22.33 -10.14 1.01
CA LEU A 300 21.37 -9.36 1.78
C LEU A 300 20.17 -10.22 2.18
N VAL A 301 19.77 -10.13 3.44
CA VAL A 301 18.66 -10.90 4.02
C VAL A 301 17.50 -10.04 4.49
N GLY A 302 17.66 -8.71 4.51
CA GLY A 302 16.60 -7.81 4.96
C GLY A 302 16.97 -6.34 5.00
N LEU A 303 16.02 -5.53 5.46
CA LEU A 303 16.17 -4.09 5.66
C LEU A 303 15.82 -3.74 7.09
N ALA A 304 16.75 -3.10 7.81
CA ALA A 304 16.49 -2.55 9.13
C ALA A 304 16.11 -1.07 9.04
N ALA A 305 15.13 -0.65 9.85
CA ALA A 305 14.81 0.76 10.02
C ALA A 305 15.59 1.32 11.22
N PHE A 306 16.24 2.46 11.04
CA PHE A 306 17.11 3.08 12.04
C PHE A 306 16.89 4.59 12.07
N ILE A 307 16.92 5.20 13.27
CA ILE A 307 16.98 6.66 13.41
C ILE A 307 18.42 7.04 13.65
N LEU A 308 19.03 7.75 12.70
CA LEU A 308 20.40 8.24 12.84
C LEU A 308 20.42 9.48 13.74
N THR A 309 21.15 9.41 14.85
CA THR A 309 21.29 10.53 15.81
C THR A 309 22.70 11.12 15.82
N GLY A 310 23.66 10.41 15.23
CA GLY A 310 25.02 10.91 15.13
C GLY A 310 25.97 9.97 14.40
N TYR A 311 27.20 10.43 14.25
CA TYR A 311 28.28 9.72 13.58
C TYR A 311 29.64 10.19 14.09
N ALA A 312 30.65 9.33 14.00
CA ALA A 312 32.03 9.64 14.33
C ALA A 312 33.00 9.03 13.31
N ASN A 313 34.11 9.72 13.05
CA ASN A 313 35.20 9.30 12.18
C ASN A 313 34.78 9.02 10.72
N MET A 314 33.83 9.81 10.20
CA MET A 314 33.38 9.76 8.79
C MET A 314 33.93 10.97 8.03
N ASN A 315 35.20 10.93 7.61
CA ASN A 315 35.84 12.07 6.97
C ASN A 315 35.13 12.48 5.66
N PRO A 316 34.95 13.78 5.36
CA PRO A 316 35.32 14.97 6.12
C PRO A 316 34.23 15.50 7.06
N LEU A 317 33.18 14.72 7.38
CA LEU A 317 32.21 15.15 8.38
C LEU A 317 32.88 15.35 9.74
N LYS A 318 32.50 16.45 10.39
CA LYS A 318 32.80 16.69 11.79
C LYS A 318 31.93 15.78 12.66
N ASP A 319 32.54 15.06 13.59
CA ASP A 319 31.83 14.17 14.52
C ASP A 319 30.62 14.85 15.19
N ALA A 320 29.50 14.12 15.19
CA ALA A 320 28.29 14.45 15.91
C ALA A 320 27.98 13.27 16.84
N ILE A 321 28.39 13.37 18.11
CA ILE A 321 28.25 12.26 19.08
C ILE A 321 27.13 12.64 20.08
N PRO A 322 26.00 11.91 20.09
CA PRO A 322 24.90 12.18 21.00
C PRO A 322 25.17 11.59 22.40
N SER A 323 24.59 12.21 23.44
CA SER A 323 24.57 11.63 24.79
C SER A 323 23.79 10.31 24.80
N PRO A 324 24.19 9.28 25.58
CA PRO A 324 25.27 9.26 26.57
C PRO A 324 26.66 8.89 25.98
N PHE A 325 26.78 8.78 24.66
CA PHE A 325 28.05 8.43 24.03
C PHE A 325 29.06 9.59 24.11
N THR A 326 30.34 9.24 24.09
CA THR A 326 31.44 10.20 24.11
C THR A 326 32.46 9.84 23.03
N LYS A 327 33.53 10.64 22.88
CA LYS A 327 34.61 10.31 21.93
C LYS A 327 35.25 8.94 22.20
N SER A 328 35.30 8.50 23.46
CA SER A 328 35.81 7.15 23.77
C SER A 328 34.86 6.05 23.32
N SER A 329 33.57 6.38 23.09
CA SER A 329 32.61 5.48 22.45
C SER A 329 32.94 5.25 20.98
N CYS A 330 33.76 6.03 20.29
CA CYS A 330 34.31 5.61 18.99
C CYS A 330 35.80 5.97 18.94
N PRO A 331 36.65 5.13 19.57
CA PRO A 331 38.02 5.52 19.87
C PRO A 331 38.87 5.61 18.60
N ASN A 332 39.69 6.66 18.53
CA ASN A 332 40.61 6.88 17.42
C ASN A 332 41.90 6.09 17.64
N GLY A 333 41.95 4.86 17.10
CA GLY A 333 43.15 4.02 17.06
C GLY A 333 43.91 4.09 15.73
N GLY A 334 45.00 3.31 15.64
CA GLY A 334 45.83 3.18 14.42
C GLY A 334 45.06 2.71 13.17
N THR A 335 43.94 2.01 13.37
CA THR A 335 42.89 1.72 12.37
C THR A 335 41.57 2.36 12.81
N THR A 336 41.45 3.69 12.73
CA THR A 336 40.28 4.42 13.23
C THR A 336 38.97 3.88 12.64
N PRO A 337 38.07 3.29 13.45
CA PRO A 337 36.77 2.82 12.97
C PRO A 337 35.81 4.00 12.80
N SER A 338 34.93 3.89 11.82
CA SER A 338 33.80 4.80 11.67
C SER A 338 32.61 4.23 12.44
N CYS A 339 31.89 5.09 13.17
CA CYS A 339 30.73 4.69 13.96
C CYS A 339 29.52 5.54 13.61
N ILE A 340 28.34 4.93 13.70
CA ILE A 340 27.05 5.63 13.71
C ILE A 340 26.37 5.40 15.05
N TYR A 341 25.55 6.36 15.45
CA TYR A 341 24.76 6.34 16.68
C TYR A 341 23.30 6.54 16.36
N GLY A 342 22.43 5.93 17.16
CA GLY A 342 20.99 5.97 16.94
C GLY A 342 20.31 4.75 17.51
N HIS A 343 19.08 4.50 17.09
CA HIS A 343 18.32 3.34 17.55
C HIS A 343 17.57 2.69 16.40
N PHE A 344 17.43 1.37 16.48
CA PHE A 344 16.53 0.65 15.58
C PHE A 344 15.08 1.00 15.91
N THR A 345 14.28 1.12 14.86
CA THR A 345 12.86 1.48 14.96
C THR A 345 12.03 0.67 13.97
N GLN A 346 10.72 0.93 13.95
CA GLN A 346 9.81 0.43 12.95
C GLN A 346 9.42 1.56 12.00
N ALA A 347 9.58 1.34 10.69
CA ALA A 347 9.23 2.37 9.71
C ALA A 347 8.71 1.76 8.41
N LEU A 348 7.79 2.49 7.77
CA LEU A 348 7.23 2.16 6.47
C LEU A 348 8.21 2.55 5.36
N VAL A 349 8.53 1.59 4.49
CA VAL A 349 9.33 1.85 3.30
C VAL A 349 8.44 2.51 2.23
N PRO A 350 8.75 3.74 1.77
CA PRO A 350 7.84 4.52 0.93
C PRO A 350 7.49 3.92 -0.44
N VAL A 351 8.32 3.02 -0.97
CA VAL A 351 8.22 2.48 -2.34
C VAL A 351 8.09 0.96 -2.40
N SER A 352 7.92 0.31 -1.26
CA SER A 352 7.91 -1.15 -1.24
C SER A 352 6.54 -1.69 -1.61
N THR A 353 6.43 -2.34 -2.78
CA THR A 353 5.22 -3.03 -3.23
C THR A 353 5.20 -4.50 -2.82
N SER A 354 6.33 -5.00 -2.29
CA SER A 354 6.55 -6.41 -2.01
C SER A 354 6.71 -6.65 -0.52
N VAL A 355 5.76 -7.38 0.05
CA VAL A 355 5.76 -7.85 1.44
C VAL A 355 6.43 -9.21 1.49
N GLY A 356 7.53 -9.31 2.23
CA GLY A 356 8.26 -10.54 2.47
C GLY A 356 7.72 -11.35 3.64
N THR A 357 8.19 -12.59 3.74
CA THR A 357 7.89 -13.53 4.84
C THR A 357 9.11 -13.84 5.71
N GLY A 358 10.25 -13.20 5.42
CA GLY A 358 11.52 -13.41 6.12
C GLY A 358 11.58 -12.75 7.50
N THR A 359 12.81 -12.67 8.04
CA THR A 359 13.05 -12.06 9.35
C THR A 359 12.69 -10.57 9.34
N TYR A 360 12.04 -10.14 10.42
CA TYR A 360 11.61 -8.75 10.57
C TYR A 360 12.69 -7.90 11.27
N PHE A 361 13.26 -6.94 10.54
CA PHE A 361 14.34 -6.06 11.03
C PHE A 361 13.90 -4.61 11.32
N GLY A 362 12.61 -4.30 11.19
CA GLY A 362 12.06 -2.96 11.45
C GLY A 362 11.54 -2.24 10.20
N ALA A 363 12.07 -2.52 9.01
CA ALA A 363 11.54 -1.97 7.76
C ALA A 363 10.30 -2.75 7.31
N VAL A 364 9.20 -2.04 7.07
CA VAL A 364 7.90 -2.63 6.77
C VAL A 364 7.40 -2.18 5.40
N ALA A 365 6.91 -3.14 4.62
CA ALA A 365 6.10 -2.89 3.44
C ALA A 365 4.63 -3.11 3.78
N VAL A 366 3.75 -2.31 3.18
CA VAL A 366 2.30 -2.50 3.22
C VAL A 366 1.79 -2.51 1.80
N LYS A 367 0.93 -3.46 1.48
CA LYS A 367 0.26 -3.50 0.17
C LYS A 367 -1.20 -3.87 0.34
N LEU A 368 -2.03 -3.41 -0.59
CA LEU A 368 -3.37 -3.93 -0.76
C LEU A 368 -3.29 -5.33 -1.34
N ALA A 369 -4.17 -6.21 -0.88
CA ALA A 369 -4.35 -7.57 -1.34
C ALA A 369 -5.70 -7.62 -2.05
N GLY A 370 -5.64 -7.46 -3.37
CA GLY A 370 -6.77 -7.50 -4.30
C GLY A 370 -6.28 -8.00 -5.64
#